data_AF-A0A945GC66-F1
#
_entry.id   AF-A0A945GC66-F1
#
_cell.length_a   1.000
_cell.length_b   1.000
_cell.length_c   1.000
_cell.angle_alpha   90.00
_cell.angle_beta   90.00
_cell.angle_gamma   90.00
#
_symmetry.space_group_name_H-M   'P 1'
#
loop_
_entity.id
_entity.type
_entity.pdbx_description
1 polymer ?
#
loop_
_entity_poly.entity_id
_entity_poly.type
_entity_poly.pdbx_seq_one_letter_code
_entity_poly.pdbx_strand_id
1 'polypeptide(L)'
;MSKDFFPQRTEAKPTIYAYKILNAENRKGLLKIGFTTRSAQERVKEQLQTSGLPYEIVLIESTIRNDGTSFTDHEVHRYLKSKAYSNPDGEWFKCTVSQVKAAIHAVKTGQLNTDNRSQTFKMRPEQEDAVNKTIQYFESFKNEPENKSKTPRFLWNAKMRFGKTFASYQLAKKKGWKKILVLTFKPAVQSAWGEDLMTHVDFEGWQFITTKNDEHLNFEDAD
;
A
#
# COMPACT_ATOMS: atom_id res chain seq x y z
N MET A 1 26.54 -6.96 -28.51
CA MET A 1 26.03 -5.56 -28.41
C MET A 1 24.84 -5.49 -29.34
N SER A 2 23.58 -5.33 -28.94
CA SER A 2 22.98 -4.50 -27.88
C SER A 2 21.65 -5.17 -27.42
N LYS A 3 21.45 -5.31 -26.10
CA LYS A 3 20.43 -4.61 -25.27
C LYS A 3 18.98 -4.75 -25.77
N ASP A 4 18.29 -5.83 -25.38
CA ASP A 4 16.82 -5.88 -25.33
C ASP A 4 16.35 -6.90 -24.26
N PHE A 5 16.94 -6.83 -23.06
CA PHE A 5 16.55 -7.70 -21.93
C PHE A 5 15.63 -7.00 -20.92
N PHE A 6 15.27 -5.74 -21.17
CA PHE A 6 14.33 -4.98 -20.33
C PHE A 6 13.24 -4.41 -21.23
N PRO A 7 11.94 -4.67 -20.96
CA PRO A 7 10.88 -3.94 -21.63
C PRO A 7 11.10 -2.45 -21.41
N GLN A 8 11.01 -1.65 -22.48
CA GLN A 8 11.11 -0.19 -22.36
C GLN A 8 10.07 0.28 -21.35
N ARG A 9 10.51 1.05 -20.35
CA ARG A 9 9.66 1.65 -19.32
C ARG A 9 8.51 2.36 -20.03
N THR A 10 7.28 1.90 -19.80
CA THR A 10 6.08 2.56 -20.32
C THR A 10 6.15 4.03 -19.93
N GLU A 11 5.93 4.96 -20.88
CA GLU A 11 5.89 6.41 -20.60
C GLU A 11 4.71 6.83 -19.69
N ALA A 12 4.01 5.86 -19.11
CA ALA A 12 2.95 6.06 -18.14
C ALA A 12 3.49 6.88 -16.97
N LYS A 13 2.96 8.10 -16.81
CA LYS A 13 3.24 8.99 -15.68
C LYS A 13 2.02 8.93 -14.77
N PRO A 14 1.97 7.98 -13.82
CA PRO A 14 0.82 7.86 -12.93
C PRO A 14 0.71 9.12 -12.09
N THR A 15 -0.44 9.76 -12.19
CA THR A 15 -0.67 11.14 -11.77
C THR A 15 -2.04 11.27 -11.12
N ILE A 16 -2.08 11.94 -9.96
CA ILE A 16 -3.32 12.50 -9.41
C ILE A 16 -3.53 13.86 -10.03
N TYR A 17 -4.74 14.11 -10.51
CA TYR A 17 -5.16 15.42 -10.95
C TYR A 17 -6.41 15.86 -10.18
N ALA A 18 -6.58 17.18 -10.06
CA ALA A 18 -7.82 17.76 -9.59
C ALA A 18 -8.25 18.90 -10.50
N TYR A 19 -9.55 18.98 -10.79
CA TYR A 19 -10.13 20.08 -11.56
C TYR A 19 -11.45 20.55 -10.96
N LYS A 20 -11.80 21.79 -11.29
CA LYS A 20 -13.11 22.39 -11.02
C LYS A 20 -13.80 22.71 -12.35
N ILE A 21 -15.12 22.65 -12.36
CA ILE A 21 -15.92 23.08 -13.51
C ILE A 21 -16.27 24.55 -13.32
N LEU A 22 -16.02 25.34 -14.37
CA LEU A 22 -16.37 26.75 -14.40
C LEU A 22 -17.85 26.88 -14.78
N ASN A 23 -18.53 27.88 -14.22
CA ASN A 23 -19.92 28.21 -14.53
C ASN A 23 -20.96 27.11 -14.21
N ALA A 24 -20.64 26.15 -13.34
CA ALA A 24 -21.57 25.13 -12.85
C ALA A 24 -21.94 25.40 -11.39
N GLU A 25 -23.10 26.03 -11.16
CA GLU A 25 -23.57 26.38 -9.80
C GLU A 25 -23.72 25.15 -8.89
N ASN A 26 -24.16 24.01 -9.44
CA ASN A 26 -24.28 22.75 -8.70
C ASN A 26 -22.94 22.12 -8.29
N ARG A 27 -21.81 22.61 -8.81
CA ARG A 27 -20.45 22.11 -8.52
C ARG A 27 -19.53 23.19 -7.92
N LYS A 28 -20.10 24.32 -7.51
CA LYS A 28 -19.37 25.44 -6.94
C LYS A 28 -18.65 25.02 -5.66
N GLY A 29 -17.33 25.26 -5.62
CA GLY A 29 -16.48 24.90 -4.48
C GLY A 29 -16.16 23.41 -4.34
N LEU A 30 -16.48 22.60 -5.35
CA LEU A 30 -16.10 21.19 -5.41
C LEU A 30 -14.89 21.00 -6.33
N LEU A 31 -14.02 20.09 -5.95
CA LEU A 31 -12.94 19.59 -6.79
C LEU A 31 -13.22 18.12 -7.13
N LYS A 32 -13.13 17.76 -8.41
CA LYS A 32 -13.06 16.36 -8.80
C LYS A 32 -11.61 15.91 -8.71
N ILE A 33 -11.35 14.83 -8.00
CA ILE A 33 -10.01 14.28 -7.78
C ILE A 33 -9.96 12.91 -8.47
N GLY A 34 -9.04 12.74 -9.42
CA GLY A 34 -8.92 11.51 -10.19
C GLY A 34 -7.50 11.05 -10.42
N PHE A 35 -7.36 9.81 -10.86
CA PHE A 35 -6.10 9.18 -11.23
C PHE A 35 -6.02 8.96 -12.76
N THR A 36 -4.80 9.04 -13.30
CA THR A 36 -4.51 8.73 -14.71
C THR A 36 -3.07 8.27 -14.88
N THR A 37 -2.83 7.35 -15.80
CA THR A 37 -1.48 6.99 -16.29
C THR A 37 -1.09 7.75 -17.56
N ARG A 38 -2.05 8.45 -18.17
CA ARG A 38 -1.90 9.33 -19.35
C ARG A 38 -1.90 10.80 -18.93
N SER A 39 -1.92 11.73 -19.88
CA SER A 39 -2.06 13.17 -19.60
C SER A 39 -3.36 13.51 -18.85
N ALA A 40 -3.26 14.33 -17.81
CA ALA A 40 -4.43 14.81 -17.06
C ALA A 40 -5.38 15.61 -17.97
N GLN A 41 -4.82 16.40 -18.89
CA GLN A 41 -5.58 17.19 -19.86
C GLN A 41 -6.42 16.30 -20.78
N GLU A 42 -5.85 15.23 -21.30
CA GLU A 42 -6.57 14.26 -22.14
C GLU A 42 -7.68 13.57 -21.35
N ARG A 43 -7.37 13.11 -20.13
CA ARG A 43 -8.34 12.41 -19.29
C ARG A 43 -9.53 13.29 -18.91
N VAL A 44 -9.29 14.55 -18.55
CA VAL A 44 -10.35 15.51 -18.21
C VAL A 44 -11.17 15.88 -19.44
N LYS A 45 -10.51 16.05 -20.60
CA LYS A 45 -11.19 16.30 -21.87
C LYS A 45 -12.13 15.14 -22.23
N GLU A 46 -11.70 13.89 -22.14
CA GLU A 46 -12.54 12.71 -22.38
C GLU A 46 -13.78 12.68 -21.46
N GLN A 47 -13.63 13.05 -20.19
CA GLN A 47 -14.74 13.07 -19.22
C GLN A 47 -15.77 14.16 -19.51
N LEU A 48 -15.33 15.31 -20.02
CA LEU A 48 -16.17 16.49 -20.22
C LEU A 48 -16.58 16.71 -21.68
N GLN A 49 -16.06 15.90 -22.61
CA GLN A 49 -16.28 16.05 -24.06
C GLN A 49 -17.77 16.09 -24.41
N THR A 50 -18.58 15.27 -23.75
CA THR A 50 -20.04 15.20 -24.00
C THR A 50 -20.80 16.39 -23.42
N SER A 51 -20.27 17.04 -22.39
CA SER A 51 -20.96 18.12 -21.68
C SER A 51 -20.56 19.53 -22.12
N GLY A 52 -19.41 19.70 -22.79
CA GLY A 52 -18.92 21.00 -23.28
C GLY A 52 -18.65 22.04 -22.19
N LEU A 53 -18.59 21.63 -20.92
CA LEU A 53 -18.46 22.54 -19.79
C LEU A 53 -17.01 23.07 -19.68
N PRO A 54 -16.81 24.38 -19.51
CA PRO A 54 -15.48 24.93 -19.26
C PRO A 54 -14.94 24.43 -17.92
N TYR A 55 -13.65 24.13 -17.84
CA TYR A 55 -13.02 23.58 -16.64
C TYR A 55 -11.62 24.15 -16.44
N GLU A 56 -11.11 24.05 -15.21
CA GLU A 56 -9.76 24.43 -14.85
C GLU A 56 -9.12 23.30 -14.05
N ILE A 57 -8.01 22.75 -14.56
CA ILE A 57 -7.17 21.82 -13.82
C ILE A 57 -6.33 22.63 -12.83
N VAL A 58 -6.53 22.37 -11.54
CA VAL A 58 -5.92 23.13 -10.45
C VAL A 58 -4.78 22.39 -9.76
N LEU A 59 -4.62 21.10 -10.06
CA LEU A 59 -3.60 20.24 -9.47
C LEU A 59 -3.21 19.11 -10.41
N ILE A 60 -1.91 18.86 -10.51
CA ILE A 60 -1.32 17.69 -11.18
C ILE A 60 -0.12 17.28 -10.33
N GLU A 61 -0.14 16.06 -9.78
CA GLU A 61 0.89 15.56 -8.86
C GLU A 61 1.22 14.10 -9.18
N SER A 62 2.51 13.74 -9.18
CA SER A 62 2.94 12.35 -9.36
C SER A 62 2.43 11.47 -8.23
N THR A 63 2.00 10.25 -8.55
CA THR A 63 1.57 9.26 -7.54
C THR A 63 2.71 8.41 -6.98
N ILE A 64 3.95 8.75 -7.30
CA ILE A 64 5.13 8.03 -6.79
C ILE A 64 5.37 8.48 -5.35
N ARG A 65 5.44 7.51 -4.43
CA ARG A 65 5.82 7.66 -3.03
C ARG A 65 7.35 7.69 -2.90
N ASN A 66 7.85 8.04 -1.72
CA ASN A 66 9.30 8.12 -1.48
C ASN A 66 10.00 6.75 -1.61
N ASP A 67 9.27 5.67 -1.37
CA ASP A 67 9.73 4.28 -1.49
C ASP A 67 9.56 3.72 -2.92
N GLY A 68 9.32 4.59 -3.92
CA GLY A 68 9.18 4.19 -5.33
C GLY A 68 7.81 3.58 -5.68
N THR A 69 6.98 3.27 -4.69
CA THR A 69 5.65 2.71 -4.89
C THR A 69 4.66 3.72 -5.45
N SER A 70 3.58 3.27 -6.08
CA SER A 70 2.53 4.18 -6.61
C SER A 70 1.24 4.10 -5.79
N PHE A 71 0.49 5.21 -5.72
CA PHE A 71 -0.87 5.24 -5.15
C PHE A 71 -1.91 5.69 -6.17
N THR A 72 -3.18 5.50 -5.83
CA THR A 72 -4.32 5.97 -6.64
C THR A 72 -5.14 7.01 -5.91
N ASP A 73 -6.06 7.64 -6.63
CA ASP A 73 -7.01 8.61 -6.09
C ASP A 73 -7.90 8.01 -5.00
N HIS A 74 -8.15 6.69 -5.01
CA HIS A 74 -8.85 6.00 -3.94
C HIS A 74 -8.22 6.19 -2.54
N GLU A 75 -6.89 6.22 -2.45
CA GLU A 75 -6.20 6.46 -1.17
C GLU A 75 -6.35 7.92 -0.74
N VAL A 76 -6.25 8.86 -1.68
CA VAL A 76 -6.50 10.29 -1.44
C VAL A 76 -7.94 10.51 -0.99
N HIS A 77 -8.91 9.86 -1.63
CA HIS A 77 -10.33 9.90 -1.27
C HIS A 77 -10.55 9.33 0.13
N ARG A 78 -9.89 8.21 0.48
CA ARG A 78 -9.98 7.59 1.81
C ARG A 78 -9.45 8.53 2.88
N TYR A 79 -8.32 9.20 2.63
CA TYR A 79 -7.76 10.20 3.54
C TYR A 79 -8.71 11.39 3.72
N LEU A 80 -9.26 11.92 2.62
CA LEU A 80 -10.20 13.04 2.72
C LEU A 80 -11.48 12.64 3.47
N LYS A 81 -11.99 11.43 3.25
CA LYS A 81 -13.14 10.90 4.01
C LYS A 81 -12.82 10.74 5.49
N SER A 82 -11.62 10.27 5.86
CA SER A 82 -11.23 10.09 7.27
C SER A 82 -11.08 11.42 8.02
N LYS A 83 -10.76 12.51 7.32
CA LYS A 83 -10.77 13.88 7.86
C LYS A 83 -12.14 14.57 7.76
N ALA A 84 -13.21 13.82 7.47
CA ALA A 84 -14.59 14.28 7.38
C ALA A 84 -14.85 15.39 6.34
N TYR A 85 -14.08 15.43 5.25
CA TYR A 85 -14.39 16.31 4.12
C TYR A 85 -15.67 15.84 3.40
N SER A 86 -16.54 16.79 3.07
CA SER A 86 -17.79 16.50 2.37
C SER A 86 -17.53 15.95 0.97
N ASN A 87 -18.07 14.78 0.68
CA ASN A 87 -18.04 14.12 -0.62
C ASN A 87 -19.49 13.92 -1.11
N PRO A 88 -20.07 14.90 -1.83
CA PRO A 88 -21.46 14.81 -2.28
C PRO A 88 -21.70 13.77 -3.38
N ASP A 89 -20.68 13.44 -4.19
CA ASP A 89 -20.85 12.58 -5.36
C ASP A 89 -19.51 11.96 -5.78
N GLY A 90 -19.31 10.67 -5.47
CA GLY A 90 -18.21 9.85 -5.97
C GLY A 90 -16.83 10.47 -5.78
N GLU A 91 -16.30 11.06 -6.86
CA GLU A 91 -14.96 11.65 -6.94
C GLU A 91 -14.94 13.17 -6.67
N TRP A 92 -16.09 13.77 -6.34
CA TRP A 92 -16.22 15.20 -6.04
C TRP A 92 -16.11 15.46 -4.54
N PHE A 93 -15.21 16.35 -4.15
CA PHE A 93 -14.94 16.71 -2.76
C PHE A 93 -15.03 18.21 -2.55
N LYS A 94 -15.69 18.64 -1.47
CA LYS A 94 -15.69 20.03 -1.01
C LYS A 94 -14.41 20.29 -0.21
N CYS A 95 -13.36 20.65 -0.92
CA CYS A 95 -12.04 20.89 -0.34
C CYS A 95 -11.25 21.90 -1.20
N THR A 96 -10.17 22.44 -0.63
CA THR A 96 -9.25 23.36 -1.29
C THR A 96 -8.08 22.60 -1.92
N VAL A 97 -7.39 23.24 -2.88
CA VAL A 97 -6.19 22.65 -3.51
C VAL A 97 -5.11 22.32 -2.48
N SER A 98 -4.93 23.17 -1.46
CA SER A 98 -3.96 22.92 -0.38
C SER A 98 -4.31 21.68 0.45
N GLN A 99 -5.60 21.44 0.70
CA GLN A 99 -6.06 20.22 1.40
C GLN A 99 -5.87 18.97 0.55
N VAL A 100 -6.08 19.03 -0.77
CA VAL A 100 -5.77 17.90 -1.67
C VAL A 100 -4.26 17.64 -1.69
N LYS A 101 -3.42 18.68 -1.75
CA LYS A 101 -1.96 18.54 -1.64
C LYS A 101 -1.54 17.92 -0.31
N ALA A 102 -2.15 18.33 0.80
CA ALA A 102 -1.88 17.75 2.12
C ALA A 102 -2.29 16.27 2.17
N ALA A 103 -3.43 15.90 1.58
CA ALA A 103 -3.87 14.51 1.48
C ALA A 103 -2.91 13.66 0.63
N ILE A 104 -2.49 14.17 -0.53
CA ILE A 104 -1.48 13.52 -1.39
C ILE A 104 -0.17 13.33 -0.63
N HIS A 105 0.30 14.36 0.09
CA HIS A 105 1.50 14.27 0.90
C HIS A 105 1.35 13.20 2.01
N ALA A 106 0.24 13.20 2.73
CA ALA A 106 -0.03 12.22 3.78
C ALA A 106 -0.06 10.78 3.24
N VAL A 107 -0.64 10.57 2.06
CA VAL A 107 -0.62 9.27 1.35
C VAL A 107 0.82 8.91 0.94
N LYS A 108 1.58 9.88 0.39
CA LYS A 108 2.99 9.68 0.01
C LYS A 108 3.88 9.30 1.18
N THR A 109 3.64 9.87 2.35
CA THR A 109 4.42 9.59 3.58
C THR A 109 3.84 8.42 4.39
N GLY A 110 2.81 7.74 3.91
CA GLY A 110 2.22 6.58 4.59
C GLY A 110 1.43 6.91 5.86
N GLN A 111 1.03 8.16 6.10
CA GLN A 111 0.27 8.56 7.30
C GLN A 111 -1.08 7.84 7.42
N LEU A 112 -1.67 7.41 6.30
CA LEU A 112 -2.86 6.54 6.32
C LEU A 112 -2.62 5.21 7.04
N ASN A 113 -1.40 4.69 6.97
CA ASN A 113 -1.03 3.45 7.64
C ASN A 113 -0.79 3.68 9.13
N THR A 114 -0.34 4.87 9.53
CA THR A 114 -0.15 5.24 10.93
C THR A 114 -1.48 5.51 11.62
N ASP A 115 -2.38 6.26 10.98
CA ASP A 115 -3.71 6.63 11.52
C ASP A 115 -4.66 5.41 11.67
N ASN A 116 -4.44 4.32 10.93
CA ASN A 116 -5.29 3.11 10.97
C ASN A 116 -4.77 1.97 11.87
N ARG A 117 -3.60 2.14 12.52
CA ARG A 117 -3.05 1.11 13.41
C ARG A 117 -3.68 1.19 14.79
N SER A 118 -4.74 0.41 15.01
CA SER A 118 -5.44 0.36 16.29
C SER A 118 -5.12 -0.88 17.14
N GLN A 119 -4.48 -1.90 16.56
CA GLN A 119 -4.23 -3.16 17.27
C GLN A 119 -2.93 -3.09 18.06
N THR A 120 -3.01 -3.36 19.37
CA THR A 120 -1.89 -3.25 20.32
C THR A 120 -1.69 -4.51 21.16
N PHE A 121 -2.32 -5.63 20.78
CA PHE A 121 -2.24 -6.87 21.55
C PHE A 121 -0.83 -7.47 21.47
N LYS A 122 -0.39 -8.13 22.55
CA LYS A 122 0.91 -8.81 22.59
C LYS A 122 0.78 -10.27 22.18
N MET A 123 1.91 -10.92 21.93
CA MET A 123 1.93 -12.37 21.76
C MET A 123 1.43 -13.03 23.05
N ARG A 124 0.64 -14.09 22.88
CA ARG A 124 0.27 -14.99 23.98
C ARG A 124 1.44 -15.91 24.30
N PRO A 125 1.53 -16.48 25.52
CA PRO A 125 2.64 -17.36 25.90
C PRO A 125 2.89 -18.49 24.89
N GLU A 126 1.84 -19.14 24.38
CA GLU A 126 2.00 -20.23 23.41
C GLU A 126 2.56 -19.77 22.05
N GLN A 127 2.35 -18.49 21.69
CA GLN A 127 2.90 -17.90 20.48
C GLN A 127 4.36 -17.52 20.70
N GLU A 128 4.70 -16.94 21.86
CA GLU A 128 6.07 -16.63 22.24
C GLU A 128 6.94 -17.89 22.26
N ASP A 129 6.44 -18.97 22.87
CA ASP A 129 7.12 -20.26 22.92
C ASP A 129 7.37 -20.83 21.52
N ALA A 130 6.37 -20.78 20.64
CA ALA A 130 6.52 -21.23 19.26
C ALA A 130 7.58 -20.43 18.50
N VAL A 131 7.57 -19.10 18.65
CA VAL A 131 8.55 -18.19 18.03
C VAL A 131 9.94 -18.48 18.58
N ASN A 132 10.11 -18.52 19.89
CA ASN A 132 11.41 -18.75 20.54
C ASN A 132 11.98 -20.13 20.16
N LYS A 133 11.15 -21.17 20.10
CA LYS A 133 11.56 -22.51 19.66
C LYS A 133 12.04 -22.52 18.21
N THR A 134 11.39 -21.77 17.32
CA THR A 134 11.84 -21.62 15.93
C THR A 134 13.17 -20.88 15.83
N ILE A 135 13.34 -19.81 16.60
CA ILE A 135 14.59 -19.03 16.64
C ILE A 135 15.75 -19.92 17.09
N GLN A 136 15.57 -20.65 18.20
CA GLN A 136 16.58 -21.57 18.73
C GLN A 136 16.96 -22.66 17.72
N TYR A 137 15.97 -23.27 17.06
CA TYR A 137 16.24 -24.26 16.01
C TYR A 137 17.01 -23.67 14.83
N PHE A 138 16.67 -22.46 14.37
CA PHE A 138 17.39 -21.82 13.26
C PHE A 138 18.83 -21.47 13.62
N GLU A 139 19.09 -21.13 14.87
CA GLU A 139 20.43 -20.83 15.37
C GLU A 139 21.26 -22.10 15.55
N SER A 140 20.70 -23.15 16.17
CA SER A 140 21.40 -24.43 16.30
C SER A 140 21.71 -25.04 14.93
N PHE A 141 20.74 -25.04 14.01
CA PHE A 141 20.91 -25.58 12.66
C PHE A 141 22.05 -24.89 11.90
N LYS A 142 22.20 -23.56 12.05
CA LYS A 142 23.27 -22.80 11.39
C LYS A 142 24.67 -23.06 11.99
N ASN A 143 24.73 -23.39 13.27
CA ASN A 143 25.99 -23.64 13.97
C ASN A 143 26.58 -25.03 13.68
N GLU A 144 25.77 -25.95 13.15
CA GLU A 144 26.21 -27.29 12.76
C GLU A 144 27.02 -27.27 11.44
N PRO A 145 28.29 -27.73 11.42
CA PRO A 145 29.15 -27.66 10.23
C PRO A 145 28.57 -28.34 8.99
N GLU A 146 27.83 -29.44 9.19
CA GLU A 146 27.15 -30.23 8.17
C GLU A 146 25.96 -29.55 7.49
N ASN A 147 25.51 -28.42 8.04
CA ASN A 147 24.35 -27.66 7.57
C ASN A 147 24.72 -26.32 6.95
N LYS A 148 26.02 -25.99 6.80
CA LYS A 148 26.50 -24.72 6.23
C LYS A 148 25.88 -24.34 4.88
N SER A 149 25.54 -25.32 4.05
CA SER A 149 24.95 -25.13 2.72
C SER A 149 23.45 -25.46 2.65
N LYS A 150 22.80 -25.77 3.77
CA LYS A 150 21.39 -26.14 3.82
C LYS A 150 20.55 -25.00 4.36
N THR A 151 19.32 -24.89 3.86
CA THR A 151 18.32 -23.95 4.39
C THR A 151 17.52 -24.62 5.52
N PRO A 152 17.43 -24.02 6.72
CA PRO A 152 16.64 -24.58 7.82
C PRO A 152 15.15 -24.59 7.45
N ARG A 153 14.44 -25.63 7.89
CA ARG A 153 12.98 -25.77 7.68
C ARG A 153 12.31 -26.03 9.01
N PHE A 154 11.26 -25.28 9.33
CA PHE A 154 10.49 -25.45 10.56
C PHE A 154 8.99 -25.46 10.25
N LEU A 155 8.26 -26.38 10.87
CA LEU A 155 6.81 -26.52 10.69
C LEU A 155 6.08 -26.23 11.99
N TRP A 156 5.13 -25.29 11.95
CA TRP A 156 4.20 -25.06 13.05
C TRP A 156 2.94 -25.91 12.87
N ASN A 157 2.80 -26.97 13.68
CA ASN A 157 1.55 -27.69 13.81
C ASN A 157 0.59 -26.92 14.73
N ALA A 158 -0.06 -25.89 14.19
CA ALA A 158 -0.85 -24.95 14.96
C ALA A 158 -2.35 -25.04 14.66
N LYS A 159 -3.16 -25.18 15.73
CA LYS A 159 -4.63 -25.18 15.67
C LYS A 159 -5.20 -23.92 15.03
N MET A 160 -6.49 -23.98 14.68
CA MET A 160 -7.24 -22.78 14.28
C MET A 160 -7.21 -21.73 15.41
N ARG A 161 -7.19 -20.45 15.05
CA ARG A 161 -7.09 -19.30 15.99
C ARG A 161 -5.83 -19.24 16.85
N PHE A 162 -4.78 -20.01 16.52
CA PHE A 162 -3.45 -19.80 17.09
C PHE A 162 -2.87 -18.41 16.80
N GLY A 163 -3.36 -17.69 15.78
CA GLY A 163 -2.78 -16.41 15.37
C GLY A 163 -1.46 -16.60 14.61
N LYS A 164 -1.49 -17.50 13.61
CA LYS A 164 -0.32 -17.86 12.80
C LYS A 164 0.30 -16.64 12.12
N THR A 165 -0.52 -15.78 11.51
CA THR A 165 -0.09 -14.54 10.85
C THR A 165 0.73 -13.65 11.77
N PHE A 166 0.14 -13.25 12.90
CA PHE A 166 0.79 -12.39 13.88
C PHE A 166 2.09 -13.01 14.43
N ALA A 167 2.06 -14.28 14.82
CA ALA A 167 3.25 -14.96 15.32
C ALA A 167 4.37 -15.05 14.26
N SER A 168 4.03 -15.24 12.98
CA SER A 168 5.00 -15.23 11.88
C SER A 168 5.65 -13.86 11.67
N TYR A 169 4.88 -12.77 11.74
CA TYR A 169 5.44 -11.42 11.66
C TYR A 169 6.33 -11.10 12.87
N GLN A 170 5.94 -11.53 14.07
CA GLN A 170 6.78 -11.35 15.27
C GLN A 170 8.08 -12.15 15.19
N LEU A 171 8.05 -13.37 14.64
CA LEU A 171 9.26 -14.15 14.37
C LEU A 171 10.20 -13.37 13.43
N ALA A 172 9.67 -12.86 12.32
CA ALA A 172 10.44 -12.11 11.36
C ALA A 172 11.02 -10.81 11.95
N LYS A 173 10.22 -10.07 12.72
CA LYS A 173 10.64 -8.87 13.46
C LYS A 173 11.77 -9.19 14.44
N LYS A 174 11.63 -10.25 15.26
CA LYS A 174 12.69 -10.68 16.19
C LYS A 174 13.98 -11.10 15.49
N LYS A 175 13.91 -11.72 14.30
CA LYS A 175 15.10 -12.10 13.52
C LYS A 175 15.64 -11.00 12.61
N GLY A 176 15.00 -9.82 12.60
CA GLY A 176 15.41 -8.70 11.74
C GLY A 176 15.32 -9.02 10.25
N TRP A 177 14.39 -9.87 9.83
CA TRP A 177 14.20 -10.19 8.42
C TRP A 177 13.56 -9.01 7.68
N LYS A 178 14.17 -8.62 6.57
CA LYS A 178 13.71 -7.51 5.74
C LYS A 178 12.73 -7.94 4.65
N LYS A 179 13.02 -9.08 4.01
CA LYS A 179 12.22 -9.61 2.90
C LYS A 179 11.59 -10.95 3.28
N ILE A 180 10.27 -11.03 3.20
CA ILE A 180 9.48 -12.20 3.59
C ILE A 180 8.52 -12.54 2.45
N LEU A 181 8.60 -13.77 1.95
CA LEU A 181 7.67 -14.28 0.96
C LEU A 181 6.62 -15.16 1.64
N VAL A 182 5.35 -14.75 1.56
CA VAL A 182 4.21 -15.52 2.04
C VAL A 182 3.53 -16.20 0.85
N LEU A 183 3.50 -17.52 0.84
CA LEU A 183 2.84 -18.31 -0.19
C LEU A 183 1.54 -18.90 0.34
N THR A 184 0.43 -18.61 -0.33
CA THR A 184 -0.90 -19.16 -0.01
C THR A 184 -1.68 -19.44 -1.28
N PHE A 185 -2.44 -20.55 -1.30
CA PHE A 185 -3.35 -20.87 -2.39
C PHE A 185 -4.76 -20.30 -2.17
N LYS A 186 -5.04 -19.72 -1.00
CA LYS A 186 -6.35 -19.15 -0.65
C LYS A 186 -6.33 -17.62 -0.74
N PRO A 187 -7.05 -16.99 -1.69
CA PRO A 187 -7.06 -15.53 -1.84
C PRO A 187 -7.49 -14.77 -0.58
N ALA A 188 -8.51 -15.25 0.14
CA ALA A 188 -8.96 -14.61 1.38
C ALA A 188 -7.88 -14.59 2.47
N VAL A 189 -6.95 -15.56 2.44
CA VAL A 189 -5.81 -15.59 3.38
C VAL A 189 -4.83 -14.47 3.03
N GLN A 190 -4.56 -14.21 1.74
CA GLN A 190 -3.69 -13.12 1.31
C GLN A 190 -4.19 -11.77 1.87
N SER A 191 -5.50 -11.48 1.74
CA SER A 191 -6.08 -10.24 2.27
C SER A 191 -5.91 -10.12 3.79
N ALA A 192 -6.14 -11.22 4.52
CA ALA A 192 -5.99 -11.24 5.98
C ALA A 192 -4.54 -10.99 6.43
N TRP A 193 -3.54 -11.50 5.70
CA TRP A 193 -2.13 -11.21 5.98
C TRP A 193 -1.80 -9.72 5.81
N GLY A 194 -2.35 -9.08 4.79
CA GLY A 194 -2.21 -7.64 4.58
C GLY A 194 -2.87 -6.84 5.69
N GLU A 195 -4.13 -7.12 6.00
CA GLU A 195 -4.87 -6.41 7.05
C GLU A 195 -4.19 -6.50 8.42
N ASP A 196 -3.76 -7.70 8.84
CA ASP A 196 -3.03 -7.90 10.10
C ASP A 196 -1.73 -7.08 10.14
N LEU A 197 -1.01 -6.98 9.00
CA LEU A 197 0.22 -6.21 8.93
C LEU A 197 -0.04 -4.71 9.02
N MET A 198 -1.10 -4.21 8.38
CA MET A 198 -1.38 -2.77 8.27
C MET A 198 -2.07 -2.19 9.51
N THR A 199 -2.73 -3.02 10.32
CA THR A 199 -3.54 -2.56 11.47
C THR A 199 -2.84 -2.67 12.83
N HIS A 200 -1.71 -3.38 12.91
CA HIS A 200 -1.01 -3.59 14.18
C HIS A 200 0.16 -2.63 14.40
N VAL A 201 0.25 -2.01 15.58
CA VAL A 201 1.27 -0.98 15.87
C VAL A 201 2.71 -1.53 15.77
N ASP A 202 2.93 -2.79 16.13
CA ASP A 202 4.27 -3.41 16.06
C ASP A 202 4.89 -3.45 14.66
N PHE A 203 4.09 -3.33 13.60
CA PHE A 203 4.57 -3.43 12.22
C PHE A 203 4.48 -2.08 11.50
N GLU A 204 4.56 -0.98 12.25
CA GLU A 204 4.76 0.35 11.68
C GLU A 204 5.99 0.35 10.75
N GLY A 205 5.83 0.95 9.57
CA GLY A 205 6.85 0.98 8.52
C GLY A 205 6.94 -0.30 7.66
N TRP A 206 6.24 -1.39 8.01
CA TRP A 206 6.24 -2.59 7.19
C TRP A 206 5.30 -2.43 5.99
N GLN A 207 5.70 -3.01 4.86
CA GLN A 207 4.97 -2.97 3.58
C GLN A 207 4.40 -4.35 3.23
N PHE A 208 3.21 -4.38 2.65
CA PHE A 208 2.59 -5.60 2.13
C PHE A 208 2.45 -5.50 0.61
N ILE A 209 3.09 -6.41 -0.13
CA ILE A 209 3.12 -6.41 -1.60
C ILE A 209 2.37 -7.63 -2.12
N THR A 210 1.56 -7.45 -3.16
CA THR A 210 0.79 -8.54 -3.77
C THR A 210 0.83 -8.50 -5.29
N THR A 211 0.84 -9.66 -5.94
CA THR A 211 0.91 -9.79 -7.41
C THR A 211 -0.38 -9.40 -8.14
N LYS A 212 -1.51 -9.21 -7.44
CA LYS A 212 -2.82 -8.99 -8.06
C LYS A 212 -3.26 -7.53 -8.13
N ASN A 213 -2.62 -6.62 -7.39
CA ASN A 213 -3.08 -5.24 -7.27
C ASN A 213 -2.03 -4.16 -7.61
N ASP A 214 -0.81 -4.54 -8.00
CA ASP A 214 0.21 -3.55 -8.34
C ASP A 214 0.99 -3.99 -9.57
N GLU A 215 0.69 -3.38 -10.71
CA GLU A 215 1.59 -3.37 -11.88
C GLU A 215 2.88 -2.57 -11.61
N HIS A 216 3.06 -2.04 -10.39
CA HIS A 216 4.10 -1.08 -10.03
C HIS A 216 4.83 -1.37 -8.71
N LEU A 217 4.63 -2.56 -8.10
CA LEU A 217 5.41 -3.03 -6.95
C LEU A 217 6.14 -4.32 -7.32
N ASN A 218 7.36 -4.20 -7.83
CA ASN A 218 8.22 -5.35 -7.98
C ASN A 218 8.96 -5.61 -6.66
N PHE A 219 9.16 -6.89 -6.33
CA PHE A 219 9.94 -7.31 -5.15
C PHE A 219 11.36 -6.71 -5.11
N GLU A 220 11.87 -6.34 -6.29
CA GLU A 220 13.16 -5.68 -6.47
C GLU A 220 13.19 -4.24 -5.93
N ASP A 221 12.04 -3.55 -5.91
CA ASP A 221 11.90 -2.16 -5.47
C ASP A 221 11.57 -2.02 -3.97
N ALA A 222 11.42 -3.15 -3.26
CA ALA A 222 11.15 -3.17 -1.81
C ALA A 222 12.46 -3.07 -0.99
N ASP A 223 12.49 -2.17 -0.01
CA ASP A 223 13.64 -1.91 0.89
C ASP A 223 14.02 -3.09 1.81
#